data_AF-A0AAD6AUB5-F1
#
_entry.id   AF-A0AAD6AUB5-F1
#
_cell.length_a   1.000
_cell.length_b   1.000
_cell.length_c   1.000
_cell.angle_alpha   90.00
_cell.angle_beta   90.00
_cell.angle_gamma   90.00
#
_symmetry.space_group_name_H-M   'P 1'
#
loop_
_entity.id
_entity.type
_entity.pdbx_description
1 polymer ?
#
loop_
_entity_poly.entity_id
_entity_poly.type
_entity_poly.pdbx_seq_one_letter_code
_entity_poly.pdbx_strand_id
1 'polypeptide(L)'
;MPYRFEPYASESGETNSESDSGDDNPPDDRQIPLDLQRLNNVEWCTCGCCRADNLETVQECVCCRELAKVQALNGNHEGSCITQHPGFEAVCLNEYVLDVAYSYYKQNHGHLNKSPHER
;
A
#
# COMPACT_ATOMS: atom_id res chain seq x y z
N MET A 1 22.38 -26.00 -21.51
CA MET A 1 22.36 -25.37 -22.84
C MET A 1 21.36 -24.22 -22.79
N PRO A 2 21.79 -22.95 -22.85
CA PRO A 2 20.85 -21.83 -22.86
C PRO A 2 20.24 -21.67 -24.25
N TYR A 3 18.96 -21.31 -24.27
CA TYR A 3 18.08 -21.27 -25.43
C TYR A 3 18.65 -20.40 -26.57
N ARG A 4 18.69 -21.00 -27.76
CA ARG A 4 19.08 -20.39 -29.03
C ARG A 4 17.84 -20.38 -29.92
N PHE A 5 17.01 -19.35 -29.87
CA PHE A 5 16.07 -18.99 -30.95
C PHE A 5 15.52 -17.58 -30.69
N GLU A 6 16.18 -16.56 -31.24
CA GLU A 6 15.56 -15.27 -31.55
C GLU A 6 15.16 -15.32 -33.04
N PRO A 7 13.92 -14.96 -33.42
CA PRO A 7 13.48 -15.01 -34.80
C PRO A 7 14.11 -13.87 -35.62
N TYR A 8 14.64 -14.21 -36.79
CA TYR A 8 15.23 -13.26 -37.73
C TYR A 8 14.15 -12.38 -38.36
N ALA A 9 14.39 -11.06 -38.38
CA ALA A 9 13.57 -10.11 -39.10
C ALA A 9 13.56 -10.45 -40.60
N SER A 10 12.38 -10.81 -41.12
CA SER A 10 12.17 -10.88 -42.57
C SER A 10 11.86 -9.48 -43.08
N GLU A 11 12.86 -8.82 -43.65
CA GLU A 11 12.66 -7.67 -44.52
C GLU A 11 11.99 -8.14 -45.82
N SER A 12 10.75 -7.71 -46.02
CA SER A 12 10.15 -7.59 -47.35
C SER A 12 9.18 -6.42 -47.31
N GLY A 13 9.60 -5.31 -47.91
CA GLY A 13 8.75 -4.13 -48.09
C GLY A 13 7.63 -4.40 -49.10
N GLU A 14 6.55 -3.64 -48.98
CA GLU A 14 6.16 -2.55 -49.91
C GLU A 14 4.78 -1.99 -49.54
N THR A 15 4.80 -0.70 -49.20
CA THR A 15 3.83 0.38 -49.48
C THR A 15 2.32 0.14 -49.36
N ASN A 16 1.69 0.93 -48.47
CA ASN A 16 0.54 1.76 -48.88
C ASN A 16 0.48 3.01 -48.02
N SER A 17 0.36 4.13 -48.72
CA SER A 17 0.41 5.48 -48.20
C SER A 17 -0.99 5.96 -47.79
N GLU A 18 -0.98 6.80 -46.74
CA GLU A 18 -1.90 7.90 -46.44
C GLU A 18 -3.29 7.55 -45.89
N SER A 19 -3.49 7.79 -44.59
CA SER A 19 -4.29 8.91 -44.06
C SER A 19 -4.53 8.71 -42.55
N ASP A 20 -3.51 8.96 -41.73
CA ASP A 20 -3.71 9.05 -40.28
C ASP A 20 -4.19 10.46 -39.96
N SER A 21 -5.51 10.59 -39.83
CA SER A 21 -6.14 11.81 -39.34
C SER A 21 -5.69 11.97 -37.90
N GLY A 22 -4.82 12.95 -37.66
CA GLY A 22 -4.42 13.36 -36.33
C GLY A 22 -5.66 13.60 -35.47
N ASP A 23 -5.95 12.65 -34.59
CA ASP A 23 -6.76 12.88 -33.42
C ASP A 23 -5.87 13.63 -32.44
N ASP A 24 -5.75 14.94 -32.66
CA ASP A 24 -5.26 15.93 -31.71
C ASP A 24 -6.24 15.99 -30.52
N ASN A 25 -6.35 14.89 -29.78
CA ASN A 25 -6.78 14.97 -28.40
C ASN A 25 -5.56 15.40 -27.60
N PRO A 26 -5.52 16.63 -27.06
CA PRO A 26 -4.44 17.02 -26.17
C PRO A 26 -4.42 15.99 -25.03
N PRO A 27 -3.26 15.39 -24.69
CA PRO A 27 -3.16 14.66 -23.45
C PRO A 27 -3.58 15.63 -22.35
N ASP A 28 -4.66 15.30 -21.64
CA ASP A 28 -5.08 16.06 -20.47
C ASP A 28 -4.00 15.89 -19.40
N ASP A 29 -3.01 16.78 -19.47
CA ASP A 29 -1.70 16.72 -18.81
C ASP A 29 -1.79 17.03 -17.30
N ARG A 30 -2.92 16.65 -16.68
CA ARG A 30 -3.27 16.93 -15.29
C ARG A 30 -3.69 15.69 -14.51
N GLN A 31 -3.45 14.48 -15.02
CA GLN A 31 -3.60 13.28 -14.20
C GLN A 31 -2.54 13.27 -13.10
N ILE A 32 -2.95 13.63 -11.88
CA ILE A 32 -2.17 13.39 -10.67
C ILE A 32 -1.97 11.87 -10.56
N PRO A 33 -0.73 11.38 -10.32
CA PRO A 33 -0.49 9.97 -10.06
C PRO A 33 -1.47 9.42 -9.02
N LEU A 34 -2.09 8.27 -9.32
CA LEU A 34 -3.17 7.68 -8.52
C LEU A 34 -2.80 7.54 -7.03
N ASP A 35 -1.51 7.31 -6.77
CA ASP A 35 -0.90 7.24 -5.45
C ASP A 35 -0.97 8.57 -4.68
N LEU A 36 -0.71 9.70 -5.34
CA LEU A 36 -0.80 11.03 -4.73
C LEU A 36 -2.26 11.47 -4.49
N GLN A 37 -3.22 10.84 -5.17
CA GLN A 37 -4.65 11.16 -5.03
C GLN A 37 -5.20 10.82 -3.63
N ARG A 38 -4.55 9.93 -2.88
CA ARG A 38 -4.97 9.53 -1.54
C ARG A 38 -4.49 10.47 -0.44
N LEU A 39 -3.50 11.33 -0.73
CA LEU A 39 -2.90 12.23 0.22
C LEU A 39 -3.90 13.32 0.67
N ASN A 40 -3.84 13.74 1.93
CA ASN A 40 -4.68 14.78 2.52
C ASN A 40 -6.20 14.54 2.47
N ASN A 41 -6.67 13.31 2.22
CA ASN A 41 -8.08 12.96 2.26
C ASN A 41 -8.30 11.51 2.72
N VAL A 42 -9.56 11.14 2.95
CA VAL A 42 -9.98 9.80 3.41
C VAL A 42 -11.11 9.21 2.58
N GLU A 43 -11.37 9.72 1.37
CA GLU A 43 -12.45 9.23 0.50
C GLU A 43 -12.26 7.75 0.10
N TRP A 44 -11.01 7.29 0.11
CA TRP A 44 -10.65 5.90 -0.12
C TRP A 44 -10.89 4.98 1.09
N CYS A 45 -11.14 5.55 2.28
CA CYS A 45 -11.33 4.78 3.49
C CYS A 45 -12.73 4.14 3.51
N THR A 46 -12.78 2.80 3.59
CA THR A 46 -14.05 2.08 3.70
C THR A 46 -14.42 1.71 5.13
N CYS A 47 -13.49 1.85 6.10
CA CYS A 47 -13.74 1.53 7.50
C CYS A 47 -14.33 2.69 8.33
N GLY A 48 -14.26 3.93 7.82
CA GLY A 48 -14.79 5.12 8.48
C GLY A 48 -13.98 5.64 9.66
N CYS A 49 -12.79 5.08 9.93
CA CYS A 49 -11.95 5.48 11.07
C CYS A 49 -10.57 6.02 10.67
N CYS A 50 -10.19 6.02 9.39
CA CYS A 50 -8.97 6.69 8.94
C CYS A 50 -9.16 8.21 9.05
N ARG A 51 -8.08 8.93 9.38
CA ARG A 51 -8.10 10.39 9.50
C ARG A 51 -6.92 10.98 8.72
N ALA A 52 -7.18 11.97 7.88
CA ALA A 52 -6.17 12.56 6.99
C ALA A 52 -5.06 13.33 7.75
N ASP A 53 -5.33 13.78 8.97
CA ASP A 53 -4.38 14.51 9.81
C ASP A 53 -3.19 13.66 10.27
N ASN A 54 -3.30 12.34 10.23
CA ASN A 54 -2.27 11.40 10.69
C ASN A 54 -1.51 10.71 9.53
N LEU A 55 -1.73 11.15 8.28
CA LEU A 55 -1.21 10.48 7.08
C LEU A 55 -0.33 11.47 6.29
N GLU A 56 0.99 11.41 6.51
CA GLU A 56 1.95 12.35 5.91
C GLU A 56 2.45 11.86 4.55
N THR A 57 2.43 10.54 4.34
CA THR A 57 2.92 9.90 3.12
C THR A 57 1.85 9.05 2.45
N VAL A 58 2.01 8.83 1.13
CA VAL A 58 1.12 7.93 0.38
C VAL A 58 1.14 6.51 0.93
N GLN A 59 2.30 6.05 1.42
CA GLN A 59 2.45 4.69 1.95
C GLN A 59 1.61 4.45 3.21
N GLU A 60 1.29 5.51 3.95
CA GLU A 60 0.43 5.44 5.13
C GLU A 60 -1.06 5.48 4.76
N CYS A 61 -1.42 5.94 3.55
CA CYS A 61 -2.78 6.06 3.07
C CYS A 61 -3.40 4.70 2.73
N VAL A 62 -3.53 3.81 3.72
CA VAL A 62 -4.03 2.44 3.57
C VAL A 62 -5.15 2.18 4.57
N CYS A 63 -6.27 1.61 4.10
CA CYS A 63 -7.36 1.24 4.99
C CYS A 63 -7.08 -0.13 5.63
N CYS A 64 -7.47 -0.32 6.89
CA CYS A 64 -7.41 -1.63 7.54
C CYS A 64 -8.16 -2.73 6.77
N ARG A 65 -9.13 -2.36 5.92
CA ARG A 65 -9.87 -3.28 5.06
C ARG A 65 -9.16 -3.60 3.75
N GLU A 66 -8.11 -2.90 3.35
CA GLU A 66 -7.32 -3.26 2.15
C GLU A 66 -6.32 -4.38 2.46
N LEU A 67 -6.00 -4.58 3.73
CA LEU A 67 -5.00 -5.54 4.18
C LEU A 67 -5.63 -6.90 4.47
N ALA A 68 -5.41 -7.87 3.57
CA ALA A 68 -5.95 -9.24 3.71
C ALA A 68 -5.63 -9.89 5.06
N LYS A 69 -4.43 -9.66 5.61
CA LYS A 69 -4.03 -10.16 6.93
C LYS A 69 -4.88 -9.56 8.06
N VAL A 70 -5.20 -8.27 7.96
CA VAL A 70 -6.01 -7.56 8.95
C VAL A 70 -7.46 -8.02 8.86
N GLN A 71 -7.99 -8.18 7.64
CA GLN A 71 -9.32 -8.76 7.44
C GLN A 71 -9.44 -10.17 8.05
N ALA A 72 -8.43 -11.03 7.83
CA ALA A 72 -8.40 -12.38 8.40
C ALA A 72 -8.40 -12.37 9.94
N LEU A 73 -7.70 -11.42 10.58
CA LEU A 73 -7.75 -11.25 12.03
C LEU A 73 -9.09 -10.68 12.51
N ASN A 74 -9.71 -9.78 11.76
CA ASN A 74 -10.98 -9.17 12.13
C ASN A 74 -12.13 -10.20 12.10
N GLY A 75 -11.97 -11.31 11.36
CA GLY A 75 -12.83 -12.49 11.42
C GLY A 75 -14.31 -12.14 11.27
N ASN A 76 -15.14 -12.56 12.23
CA ASN A 76 -16.60 -12.35 12.24
C ASN A 76 -17.04 -10.88 12.40
N HIS A 77 -16.11 -9.94 12.61
CA HIS A 77 -16.40 -8.50 12.61
C HIS A 77 -16.24 -7.91 11.21
N GLU A 78 -16.58 -8.68 10.17
CA GLU A 78 -16.54 -8.23 8.78
C GLU A 78 -17.34 -6.93 8.64
N GLY A 79 -16.69 -5.90 8.07
CA GLY A 79 -17.34 -4.60 7.91
C GLY A 79 -17.26 -3.66 9.12
N SER A 80 -16.50 -3.97 10.17
CA SER A 80 -16.08 -2.97 11.18
C SER A 80 -14.65 -2.47 10.91
N CYS A 81 -14.20 -1.45 11.67
CA CYS A 81 -12.78 -1.09 11.71
C CYS A 81 -12.03 -2.02 12.66
N ILE A 82 -10.78 -2.38 12.35
CA ILE A 82 -9.95 -3.25 13.21
C ILE A 82 -9.78 -2.68 14.64
N THR A 83 -9.83 -1.35 14.80
CA THR A 83 -9.74 -0.70 16.11
C THR A 83 -10.94 -0.97 17.00
N GLN A 84 -12.06 -1.41 16.43
CA GLN A 84 -13.29 -1.79 17.14
C GLN A 84 -13.32 -3.29 17.46
N HIS A 85 -12.31 -4.05 17.03
CA HIS A 85 -12.21 -5.47 17.39
C HIS A 85 -12.07 -5.59 18.92
N PRO A 86 -12.80 -6.51 19.58
CA PRO A 86 -12.80 -6.62 21.05
C PRO A 86 -11.41 -6.88 21.65
N GLY A 87 -10.52 -7.51 20.90
CA GLY A 87 -9.14 -7.73 21.31
C GLY A 87 -8.19 -6.54 21.10
N PHE A 88 -8.58 -5.51 20.34
CA PHE A 88 -7.67 -4.42 19.95
C PHE A 88 -7.23 -3.59 21.16
N GLU A 89 -8.16 -3.19 22.02
CA GLU A 89 -7.85 -2.41 23.22
C GLU A 89 -6.95 -3.20 24.18
N ALA A 90 -7.32 -4.45 24.47
CA ALA A 90 -6.59 -5.30 25.41
C ALA A 90 -5.17 -5.66 24.94
N VAL A 91 -4.94 -5.80 23.63
CA VAL A 91 -3.65 -6.29 23.10
C VAL A 91 -2.77 -5.15 22.57
N CYS A 92 -3.36 -4.15 21.91
CA CYS A 92 -2.61 -3.11 21.21
C CYS A 92 -2.53 -1.78 21.98
N LEU A 93 -3.46 -1.51 22.92
CA LEU A 93 -3.52 -0.24 23.65
C LEU A 93 -3.21 -0.37 25.15
N ASN A 94 -3.18 -1.59 25.70
CA ASN A 94 -2.88 -1.82 27.12
C ASN A 94 -1.37 -1.76 27.39
N GLU A 95 -0.93 -0.73 28.13
CA GLU A 95 0.49 -0.49 28.45
C GLU A 95 1.17 -1.70 29.11
N TYR A 96 0.52 -2.37 30.06
CA TYR A 96 1.10 -3.49 30.78
C TYR A 96 1.29 -4.71 29.88
N VAL A 97 0.37 -4.93 28.94
CA VAL A 97 0.49 -6.01 27.94
C VAL A 97 1.66 -5.73 26.99
N LEU A 98 1.81 -4.47 26.56
CA LEU A 98 2.91 -4.05 25.70
C LEU A 98 4.27 -4.18 26.42
N ASP A 99 4.35 -3.82 27.70
CA ASP A 99 5.56 -3.97 28.52
C ASP A 99 5.99 -5.43 28.68
N VAL A 100 5.03 -6.32 28.93
CA VAL A 100 5.28 -7.76 29.02
C VAL A 100 5.75 -8.31 27.67
N ALA A 101 5.06 -7.95 26.57
CA ALA A 101 5.44 -8.38 25.23
C ALA A 101 6.85 -7.88 24.84
N TYR A 102 7.18 -6.63 25.18
CA TYR A 102 8.49 -6.04 24.96
C TYR A 102 9.58 -6.73 25.78
N SER A 103 9.32 -6.98 27.06
CA SER A 103 10.26 -7.67 27.96
C SER A 103 10.58 -9.08 27.46
N TYR A 104 9.55 -9.81 27.02
CA TYR A 104 9.68 -11.13 26.41
C TYR A 104 10.49 -11.08 25.11
N TYR A 105 10.18 -10.14 24.22
CA TYR A 105 10.93 -9.96 22.96
C TYR A 105 12.41 -9.70 23.23
N LYS A 106 12.72 -8.81 24.19
CA LYS A 106 14.10 -8.45 24.56
C LYS A 106 14.87 -9.65 25.12
N GLN A 107 14.23 -10.52 25.90
CA GLN A 107 14.86 -11.72 26.43
C GLN A 107 15.24 -12.70 25.31
N ASN A 108 14.43 -12.78 24.26
CA ASN A 108 14.63 -13.72 23.16
C ASN A 108 15.57 -13.20 22.05
N HIS A 109 15.62 -11.88 21.84
CA HIS A 109 16.31 -11.27 20.69
C HIS A 109 17.42 -10.28 21.09
N GLY A 110 17.62 -10.02 22.38
CA GLY A 110 18.56 -9.01 22.88
C GLY A 110 17.99 -7.58 22.82
N HIS A 111 18.83 -6.57 23.06
CA HIS A 111 18.43 -5.18 22.99
C HIS A 111 18.20 -4.74 21.52
N LEU A 112 17.11 -4.00 21.27
CA LEU A 112 16.96 -3.22 20.03
C LEU A 112 18.09 -2.18 20.00
N ASN A 113 19.11 -2.43 19.18
CA ASN A 113 20.14 -1.44 18.93
C ASN A 113 19.45 -0.23 18.28
N LYS A 114 19.56 0.95 18.91
CA LYS A 114 19.05 2.20 18.35
C LYS A 114 19.60 2.37 16.93
N SER A 115 18.72 2.59 15.96
CA SER A 115 19.12 2.94 14.59
C SER A 115 19.96 4.23 14.63
N PRO A 116 21.00 4.39 13.78
CA PRO A 116 21.88 5.57 13.80
C PRO A 116 21.23 6.93 13.48
N HIS A 117 19.90 6.99 13.34
CA HIS A 117 19.19 8.16 12.80
C HIS A 117 18.43 9.01 13.83
N GLU A 118 18.66 8.79 15.13
CA GLU A 118 18.30 9.76 16.18
C GLU A 118 19.44 10.80 16.31
N ARG A 119 19.27 11.98 15.69
CA ARG A 119 20.06 13.20 15.93
C ARG A 119 19.15 14.36 16.26
#